data_AF-A3DBB8-F1
#
_entry.id   AF-A3DBB8-F1
#
_cell.length_a   1.000
_cell.length_b   1.000
_cell.length_c   1.000
_cell.angle_alpha   90.00
_cell.angle_beta   90.00
_cell.angle_gamma   90.00
#
_symmetry.space_group_name_H-M   'P 1'
#
loop_
_entity.id
_entity.type
_entity.pdbx_description
1 polymer ?
#
loop_
_entity_poly.entity_id
_entity_poly.type
_entity_poly.pdbx_seq_one_letter_code
_entity_poly.pdbx_strand_id
1 'polypeptide(L)'
;MSKKLVLLIISILCFTALTGCWIVRSDLSGDIIIGDGHGGTSHSIIKYNPATNKFESVEPGLYYEVEYNDDKSKILCYRFLENSEVRRFEICEYDIKSKKFGEPIFIPGDSQKFKGSVKYVPNSDRISFVLDYELHIYDRSSGTLTKLFEVAFNSYSWDNTGKKLLYGDYDENIYIYDMESNEKRKILTGICPVYSNSNEYIAYIGIDQRLTVYNVNTGKKWRTVPVDDSARYIFSPDDKYILLGTEYADLMSFPHYTLYILDYKTGKKKRLFGGEGNVPSLDWK
;
A
#
# COMPACT_ATOMS: atom_id res chain seq x y z
N MET A 1 -36.27 -38.29 -39.86
CA MET A 1 -34.90 -38.84 -40.08
C MET A 1 -34.38 -38.30 -41.39
N SER A 2 -33.18 -37.76 -41.60
CA SER A 2 -32.15 -37.13 -40.76
C SER A 2 -31.16 -36.47 -41.74
N LYS A 3 -30.46 -35.43 -41.29
CA LYS A 3 -29.16 -34.94 -41.79
C LYS A 3 -29.13 -34.26 -43.16
N LYS A 4 -29.14 -32.92 -43.15
CA LYS A 4 -28.25 -32.10 -43.98
C LYS A 4 -27.90 -30.79 -43.26
N LEU A 5 -26.65 -30.76 -42.82
CA LEU A 5 -25.75 -29.63 -42.63
C LEU A 5 -26.31 -28.24 -43.04
N VAL A 6 -26.47 -27.33 -42.07
CA VAL A 6 -26.37 -25.89 -42.30
C VAL A 6 -25.42 -25.33 -41.26
N LEU A 7 -24.14 -25.21 -41.65
CA LEU A 7 -23.30 -24.15 -41.12
C LEU A 7 -23.90 -22.82 -41.61
N LEU A 8 -24.35 -21.97 -40.69
CA LEU A 8 -24.41 -20.55 -40.96
C LEU A 8 -23.86 -19.79 -39.76
N ILE A 9 -22.70 -19.20 -40.03
CA ILE A 9 -21.98 -18.16 -39.31
C ILE A 9 -22.95 -17.25 -38.55
N ILE A 10 -22.91 -17.27 -37.21
CA ILE A 10 -23.47 -16.17 -36.42
C ILE A 10 -22.46 -15.04 -36.54
N SER A 11 -22.76 -14.17 -37.50
CA SER A 11 -22.14 -12.89 -37.76
C SER A 11 -22.14 -12.03 -36.51
N ILE A 12 -20.94 -11.52 -36.21
CA ILE A 12 -20.64 -10.26 -35.55
C ILE A 12 -21.75 -9.23 -35.87
N LEU A 13 -22.55 -8.90 -34.88
CA LEU A 13 -23.35 -7.68 -34.85
C LEU A 13 -22.78 -6.81 -33.75
N CYS A 14 -21.95 -5.86 -34.19
CA CYS A 14 -21.58 -4.68 -33.44
C CYS A 14 -22.84 -4.02 -32.86
N PHE A 15 -23.00 -4.09 -31.55
CA PHE A 15 -23.70 -3.03 -30.82
C PHE A 15 -22.68 -1.96 -30.50
N THR A 16 -22.75 -0.87 -31.25
CA THR A 16 -22.02 0.37 -31.00
C THR A 16 -22.38 0.95 -29.64
N ALA A 17 -21.34 1.21 -28.84
CA ALA A 17 -21.19 2.34 -27.94
C ALA A 17 -22.27 2.57 -26.87
N LEU A 18 -22.25 1.70 -25.85
CA LEU A 18 -22.20 2.17 -24.46
C LEU A 18 -20.88 1.67 -23.88
N THR A 19 -19.76 2.21 -24.36
CA THR A 19 -18.45 2.06 -23.71
C THR A 19 -18.45 2.88 -22.42
N GLY A 20 -19.30 2.50 -21.47
CA GLY A 20 -18.98 2.74 -20.08
C GLY A 20 -17.67 2.01 -19.86
N CYS A 21 -16.55 2.75 -19.85
CA CYS A 21 -15.24 2.20 -19.51
C CYS A 21 -15.33 1.71 -18.05
N TRP A 22 -15.76 0.47 -17.86
CA TRP A 22 -15.83 -0.19 -16.57
C TRP A 22 -14.47 -0.81 -16.32
N ILE A 23 -13.97 -0.74 -15.08
CA ILE A 23 -12.75 -1.46 -14.72
C ILE A 23 -13.04 -2.96 -14.86
N VAL A 24 -12.32 -3.65 -15.74
CA VAL A 24 -12.42 -5.11 -15.92
C VAL A 24 -11.30 -5.75 -15.10
N ARG A 25 -11.63 -6.79 -14.33
CA ARG A 25 -10.66 -7.42 -13.42
C ARG A 25 -9.49 -8.02 -14.18
N SER A 26 -9.77 -8.67 -15.32
CA SER A 26 -8.74 -9.28 -16.18
C SER A 26 -7.67 -8.32 -16.65
N ASP A 27 -7.91 -7.02 -16.61
CA ASP A 27 -6.96 -5.98 -17.04
C ASP A 27 -6.02 -5.57 -15.91
N LEU A 28 -6.27 -6.03 -14.68
CA LEU A 28 -5.42 -5.79 -13.53
C LEU A 28 -4.24 -6.76 -13.55
N SER A 29 -3.05 -6.28 -13.21
CA SER A 29 -1.83 -7.07 -13.18
C SER A 29 -1.22 -7.12 -11.78
N GLY A 30 -0.43 -8.15 -11.52
CA GLY A 30 0.28 -8.31 -10.25
C GLY A 30 -0.61 -8.85 -9.13
N ASP A 31 0.02 -9.51 -8.18
CA ASP A 31 -0.61 -9.95 -6.95
C ASP A 31 -0.49 -8.86 -5.89
N ILE A 32 -1.50 -8.76 -5.02
CA ILE A 32 -1.52 -7.88 -3.86
C ILE A 32 -1.18 -8.73 -2.65
N ILE A 33 -0.17 -8.35 -1.87
CA ILE A 33 0.02 -8.91 -0.53
C ILE A 33 -0.74 -8.11 0.51
N ILE A 34 -1.27 -8.84 1.47
CA ILE A 34 -2.13 -8.33 2.52
C ILE A 34 -1.58 -8.84 3.83
N GLY A 35 -1.22 -7.92 4.72
CA GLY A 35 -0.84 -8.20 6.09
C GLY A 35 -2.00 -7.89 7.03
N ASP A 36 -2.47 -8.92 7.73
CA ASP A 36 -3.59 -8.84 8.66
C ASP A 36 -3.09 -8.80 10.10
N GLY A 37 -3.21 -7.63 10.73
CA GLY A 37 -2.84 -7.46 12.13
C GLY A 37 -3.82 -6.60 12.94
N HIS A 38 -4.79 -5.93 12.31
CA HIS A 38 -5.73 -5.04 13.02
C HIS A 38 -7.18 -5.52 12.86
N GLY A 39 -7.40 -6.82 13.14
CA GLY A 39 -8.73 -7.37 13.41
C GLY A 39 -9.40 -8.14 12.28
N GLY A 40 -8.69 -8.54 11.22
CA GLY A 40 -9.24 -9.46 10.23
C GLY A 40 -9.20 -10.92 10.72
N THR A 41 -10.12 -11.73 10.21
CA THR A 41 -10.29 -13.15 10.59
C THR A 41 -9.18 -14.07 10.07
N SER A 42 -8.34 -13.57 9.17
CA SER A 42 -7.26 -14.35 8.57
C SER A 42 -5.94 -13.96 9.22
N HIS A 43 -5.62 -14.60 10.34
CA HIS A 43 -4.32 -14.53 10.99
C HIS A 43 -3.21 -15.07 10.04
N SER A 44 -2.89 -14.36 8.97
CA SER A 44 -1.93 -14.76 7.93
C SER A 44 -1.53 -13.58 7.05
N ILE A 45 -0.33 -13.65 6.45
CA ILE A 45 -0.04 -12.96 5.19
C ILE A 45 -0.82 -13.68 4.08
N ILE A 46 -1.57 -12.92 3.29
CA ILE A 46 -2.34 -13.43 2.16
C ILE A 46 -1.85 -12.78 0.87
N LYS A 47 -1.79 -13.57 -0.19
CA LYS A 47 -1.64 -13.10 -1.56
C LYS A 47 -2.99 -13.12 -2.26
N TYR A 48 -3.38 -12.01 -2.86
CA TYR A 48 -4.62 -11.84 -3.60
C TYR A 48 -4.34 -11.46 -5.05
N ASN A 49 -4.86 -12.25 -5.99
CA ASN A 49 -4.81 -11.93 -7.41
C ASN A 49 -6.13 -11.24 -7.82
N PRO A 50 -6.12 -9.92 -8.10
CA PRO A 50 -7.35 -9.17 -8.37
C PRO A 50 -7.98 -9.52 -9.72
N ALA A 51 -7.18 -10.03 -10.67
CA ALA A 51 -7.62 -10.39 -12.01
C ALA A 51 -8.45 -11.68 -12.04
N THR A 52 -7.97 -12.70 -11.35
CA THR A 52 -8.63 -14.00 -11.22
C THR A 52 -9.54 -14.09 -10.00
N ASN A 53 -9.48 -13.09 -9.11
CA ASN A 53 -10.18 -13.06 -7.82
C ASN A 53 -9.87 -14.28 -6.95
N LYS A 54 -8.59 -14.66 -6.88
CA LYS A 54 -8.10 -15.80 -6.10
C LYS A 54 -7.25 -15.35 -4.93
N PHE A 55 -7.35 -16.08 -3.82
CA PHE A 55 -6.57 -15.87 -2.61
C PHE A 55 -5.66 -17.08 -2.38
N GLU A 56 -4.46 -16.83 -1.86
CA GLU A 56 -3.49 -17.84 -1.45
C GLU A 56 -2.94 -17.43 -0.08
N SER A 57 -2.97 -18.36 0.89
CA SER A 57 -2.29 -18.15 2.17
C SER A 57 -0.79 -18.28 1.97
N VAL A 58 -0.04 -17.29 2.45
CA VAL A 58 1.44 -17.26 2.36
C VAL A 58 2.03 -17.80 3.65
N GLU A 59 1.69 -17.18 4.78
CA GLU A 59 2.27 -17.51 6.08
C GLU A 59 1.26 -17.19 7.20
N PRO A 60 0.85 -18.17 8.03
CA PRO A 60 0.00 -17.93 9.19
C PRO A 60 0.69 -17.10 10.28
N GLY A 61 -0.05 -16.21 10.93
CA GLY A 61 0.41 -15.33 12.01
C GLY A 61 -0.10 -13.90 11.88
N LEU A 62 0.20 -13.08 12.89
CA LEU A 62 -0.15 -11.66 12.92
C LEU A 62 1.03 -10.84 12.41
N TYR A 63 0.94 -10.40 11.16
CA TYR A 63 1.99 -9.63 10.48
C TYR A 63 1.43 -8.32 9.96
N TYR A 64 2.18 -7.25 10.19
CA TYR A 64 1.71 -5.89 10.03
C TYR A 64 2.64 -5.13 9.10
N GLU A 65 2.08 -4.20 8.32
CA GLU A 65 2.79 -3.33 7.38
C GLU A 65 3.69 -4.11 6.42
N VAL A 66 3.04 -4.97 5.64
CA VAL A 66 3.73 -5.81 4.66
C VAL A 66 4.21 -4.99 3.46
N GLU A 67 5.42 -5.28 2.97
CA GLU A 67 5.95 -4.72 1.72
C GLU A 67 6.80 -5.76 0.98
N TYR A 68 6.63 -5.89 -0.33
CA TYR A 68 7.51 -6.66 -1.19
C TYR A 68 8.86 -5.94 -1.36
N ASN A 69 9.92 -6.71 -1.36
CA ASN A 69 11.17 -6.25 -1.95
C ASN A 69 11.04 -6.14 -3.49
N ASP A 70 12.00 -5.50 -4.15
CA ASP A 70 11.87 -5.12 -5.58
C ASP A 70 11.65 -6.31 -6.54
N ASP A 71 12.23 -7.48 -6.24
CA ASP A 71 12.05 -8.70 -7.05
C ASP A 71 10.91 -9.62 -6.55
N LYS A 72 10.18 -9.18 -5.51
CA LYS A 72 9.07 -9.89 -4.86
C LYS A 72 9.44 -11.27 -4.33
N SER A 73 10.73 -11.53 -4.04
CA SER A 73 11.18 -12.77 -3.41
C SER A 73 10.99 -12.76 -1.90
N LYS A 74 10.84 -11.58 -1.30
CA LYS A 74 10.72 -11.40 0.15
C LYS A 74 9.65 -10.39 0.54
N ILE A 75 9.16 -10.54 1.76
CA ILE A 75 8.15 -9.66 2.37
C ILE A 75 8.72 -9.11 3.68
N LEU A 76 8.88 -7.80 3.76
CA LEU A 76 9.16 -7.08 5.01
C LEU A 76 7.87 -6.90 5.78
N CYS A 77 7.91 -7.05 7.10
CA CYS A 77 6.81 -6.75 7.98
C CYS A 77 7.32 -6.51 9.40
N TYR A 78 6.42 -6.22 10.32
CA TYR A 78 6.69 -6.40 11.74
C TYR A 78 5.67 -7.32 12.38
N ARG A 79 6.03 -7.90 13.53
CA ARG A 79 5.16 -8.74 14.36
C ARG A 79 5.43 -8.51 15.84
N PHE A 80 4.46 -8.86 16.68
CA PHE A 80 4.65 -8.85 18.13
C PHE A 80 5.46 -10.08 18.56
N LEU A 81 6.35 -9.90 19.54
CA LEU A 81 7.05 -11.01 20.17
C LEU A 81 6.08 -11.77 21.07
N GLU A 82 5.93 -13.07 20.82
CA GLU A 82 5.17 -13.95 21.71
C GLU A 82 5.80 -13.97 23.11
N ASN A 83 4.97 -13.97 24.16
CA ASN A 83 5.38 -14.14 25.56
C ASN A 83 6.22 -13.01 26.19
N SER A 84 6.17 -11.79 25.65
CA SER A 84 6.74 -10.64 26.35
C SER A 84 5.72 -10.01 27.32
N GLU A 85 6.12 -9.76 28.57
CA GLU A 85 5.31 -9.03 29.57
C GLU A 85 5.00 -7.59 29.11
N VAL A 86 5.82 -7.07 28.20
CA VAL A 86 5.66 -5.77 27.53
C VAL A 86 5.31 -6.05 26.07
N ARG A 87 4.45 -5.24 25.43
CA ARG A 87 4.19 -5.39 23.97
C ARG A 87 5.44 -5.01 23.17
N ARG A 88 6.38 -5.94 23.03
CA ARG A 88 7.54 -5.84 22.15
C ARG A 88 7.19 -6.30 20.75
N PHE A 89 7.87 -5.73 19.78
CA PHE A 89 7.73 -6.07 18.38
C PHE A 89 9.12 -6.19 17.75
N GLU A 90 9.17 -6.88 16.63
CA GLU A 90 10.36 -6.99 15.81
C GLU A 90 10.01 -6.70 14.35
N ILE A 91 10.96 -6.07 13.66
CA ILE A 91 10.92 -5.95 12.21
C ILE A 91 11.63 -7.16 11.63
N CYS A 92 10.95 -7.87 10.74
CA CYS A 92 11.43 -9.12 10.18
C CYS A 92 11.12 -9.23 8.69
N GLU A 93 11.80 -10.16 8.02
CA GLU A 93 11.68 -10.39 6.59
C GLU A 93 11.40 -11.87 6.34
N TYR A 94 10.34 -12.14 5.61
CA TYR A 94 9.93 -13.47 5.17
C TYR A 94 10.46 -13.76 3.78
N ASP A 95 11.17 -14.86 3.61
CA ASP A 95 11.62 -15.35 2.32
C ASP A 95 10.59 -16.34 1.74
N ILE A 96 10.00 -15.98 0.60
CA ILE A 96 8.87 -16.70 0.02
C ILE A 96 9.28 -18.06 -0.52
N LYS A 97 10.50 -18.18 -1.04
CA LYS A 97 11.00 -19.42 -1.64
C LYS A 97 11.28 -20.48 -0.58
N SER A 98 11.94 -20.09 0.50
CA SER A 98 12.28 -20.96 1.63
C SER A 98 11.15 -21.12 2.63
N LYS A 99 10.15 -20.24 2.58
CA LYS A 99 8.98 -20.18 3.49
C LYS A 99 9.40 -20.01 4.95
N LYS A 100 10.36 -19.11 5.19
CA LYS A 100 10.92 -18.87 6.52
C LYS A 100 11.21 -17.40 6.74
N PHE A 101 11.08 -16.98 7.99
CA PHE A 101 11.67 -15.73 8.45
C PHE A 101 13.18 -15.92 8.64
N GLY A 102 13.93 -14.89 8.27
CA GLY A 102 15.32 -14.74 8.72
C GLY A 102 15.39 -14.30 10.19
N GLU A 103 16.61 -14.05 10.66
CA GLU A 103 16.81 -13.37 11.94
C GLU A 103 16.13 -11.99 11.94
N PRO A 104 15.66 -11.49 13.10
CA PRO A 104 15.06 -10.17 13.20
C PRO A 104 16.01 -9.09 12.66
N ILE A 105 15.49 -8.22 11.81
CA ILE A 105 16.28 -7.12 11.24
C ILE A 105 16.52 -6.05 12.31
N PHE A 106 15.50 -5.75 13.10
CA PHE A 106 15.58 -4.72 14.12
C PHE A 106 14.58 -4.99 15.24
N ILE A 107 15.05 -4.85 16.49
CA ILE A 107 14.23 -4.94 17.70
C ILE A 107 14.39 -3.62 18.47
N PRO A 108 13.39 -2.74 18.43
CA PRO A 108 13.41 -1.48 19.17
C PRO A 108 13.39 -1.68 20.69
N GLY A 109 13.88 -0.67 21.39
CA GLY A 109 13.98 -0.68 22.84
C GLY A 109 12.63 -0.59 23.55
N ASP A 110 12.58 -1.05 24.80
CA ASP A 110 11.35 -1.19 25.60
C ASP A 110 10.54 0.10 25.79
N SER A 111 11.17 1.27 25.71
CA SER A 111 10.52 2.57 25.89
C SER A 111 9.96 3.17 24.60
N GLN A 112 10.29 2.60 23.43
CA GLN A 112 9.97 3.20 22.13
C GLN A 112 8.58 2.77 21.65
N LYS A 113 7.76 3.73 21.22
CA LYS A 113 6.44 3.45 20.65
C LYS A 113 6.57 3.25 19.15
N PHE A 114 6.32 2.02 18.69
CA PHE A 114 6.12 1.81 17.27
C PHE A 114 4.84 2.45 16.80
N LYS A 115 4.89 2.98 15.59
CA LYS A 115 3.70 3.51 14.94
C LYS A 115 3.32 2.80 13.65
N GLY A 116 3.82 1.57 13.49
CA GLY A 116 3.28 0.66 12.48
C GLY A 116 3.50 1.19 11.08
N SER A 117 4.71 1.60 10.72
CA SER A 117 5.06 1.84 9.32
C SER A 117 6.49 1.41 9.13
N VAL A 118 6.70 0.40 8.29
CA VAL A 118 8.01 -0.12 7.93
C VAL A 118 8.07 -0.23 6.41
N LYS A 119 9.19 0.20 5.83
CA LYS A 119 9.39 0.18 4.39
C LYS A 119 10.81 -0.21 4.02
N TYR A 120 10.98 -0.82 2.86
CA TYR A 120 12.29 -0.87 2.23
C TYR A 120 12.70 0.54 1.81
N VAL A 121 14.00 0.84 1.86
CA VAL A 121 14.58 1.98 1.14
C VAL A 121 15.07 1.44 -0.21
N PRO A 122 14.44 1.82 -1.34
CA PRO A 122 14.74 1.22 -2.65
C PRO A 122 16.22 1.30 -3.03
N ASN A 123 16.70 0.30 -3.76
CA ASN A 123 18.10 0.18 -4.23
C ASN A 123 19.16 0.27 -3.12
N SER A 124 18.83 -0.14 -1.89
CA SER A 124 19.76 -0.11 -0.76
C SER A 124 19.54 -1.27 0.21
N ASP A 125 20.51 -1.54 1.08
CA ASP A 125 20.36 -2.49 2.20
C ASP A 125 19.85 -1.79 3.47
N ARG A 126 18.86 -0.92 3.30
CA ARG A 126 18.28 -0.13 4.38
C ARG A 126 16.78 -0.34 4.46
N ILE A 127 16.27 -0.24 5.68
CA ILE A 127 14.83 -0.14 5.94
C ILE A 127 14.56 1.18 6.64
N SER A 128 13.35 1.69 6.50
CA SER A 128 12.89 2.87 7.22
C SER A 128 11.64 2.54 8.01
N PHE A 129 11.45 3.22 9.14
CA PHE A 129 10.29 3.03 9.99
C PHE A 129 10.09 4.19 10.97
N VAL A 130 8.90 4.29 11.55
CA VAL A 130 8.56 5.36 12.50
C VAL A 130 8.62 4.83 13.94
N LEU A 131 9.48 5.46 14.75
CA LEU A 131 9.57 5.29 16.20
C LEU A 131 9.26 6.61 16.86
N ASP A 132 8.35 6.64 17.85
CA ASP A 132 8.06 7.84 18.63
C ASP A 132 7.75 9.09 17.77
N TYR A 133 7.00 8.90 16.68
CA TYR A 133 6.63 9.92 15.68
C TYR A 133 7.78 10.41 14.78
N GLU A 134 8.95 9.80 14.89
CA GLU A 134 10.15 10.17 14.15
C GLU A 134 10.48 9.10 13.11
N LEU A 135 10.71 9.53 11.88
CA LEU A 135 11.18 8.66 10.82
C LEU A 135 12.66 8.33 11.02
N HIS A 136 12.96 7.05 11.03
CA HIS A 136 14.28 6.50 11.13
C HIS A 136 14.64 5.70 9.87
N ILE A 137 15.93 5.66 9.57
CA ILE A 137 16.53 4.74 8.60
C ILE A 137 17.51 3.85 9.36
N TYR A 138 17.39 2.55 9.17
CA TYR A 138 18.31 1.56 9.69
C TYR A 138 19.11 0.96 8.54
N ASP A 139 20.43 1.11 8.60
CA ASP A 139 21.38 0.52 7.67
C ASP A 139 21.79 -0.88 8.17
N ARG A 140 21.33 -1.93 7.48
CA ARG A 140 21.47 -3.32 7.94
C ARG A 140 22.92 -3.80 7.89
N SER A 141 23.66 -3.33 6.90
CA SER A 141 25.07 -3.67 6.71
C SER A 141 25.97 -3.12 7.81
N SER A 142 25.72 -1.89 8.26
CA SER A 142 26.52 -1.26 9.33
C SER A 142 25.91 -1.35 10.73
N GLY A 143 24.62 -1.69 10.82
CA GLY A 143 23.86 -1.65 12.08
C GLY A 143 23.53 -0.24 12.57
N THR A 144 23.67 0.78 11.71
CA THR A 144 23.50 2.19 12.09
C THR A 144 22.02 2.59 12.01
N LEU A 145 21.48 3.12 13.11
CA LEU A 145 20.15 3.74 13.15
C LEU A 145 20.30 5.27 13.06
N THR A 146 19.72 5.87 12.02
CA THR A 146 19.74 7.32 11.80
C THR A 146 18.33 7.88 11.90
N LYS A 147 18.13 8.85 12.79
CA LYS A 147 16.91 9.66 12.83
C LYS A 147 16.96 10.72 11.73
N LEU A 148 15.85 10.90 11.02
CA LEU A 148 15.69 11.99 10.05
C LEU A 148 14.89 13.16 10.65
N PHE A 149 13.58 13.00 10.80
CA PHE A 149 12.67 14.07 11.23
C PHE A 149 11.35 13.50 11.74
N GLU A 150 10.56 14.34 12.41
CA GLU A 150 9.18 14.02 12.78
C GLU A 150 8.28 13.92 11.55
N VAL A 151 7.38 12.95 11.56
CA VAL A 151 6.39 12.72 10.52
C VAL A 151 4.99 12.65 11.12
N ALA A 152 4.06 13.38 10.54
CA ALA A 152 2.66 13.31 10.95
C ALA A 152 1.97 12.08 10.35
N PHE A 153 0.98 11.54 11.07
CA PHE A 153 0.17 10.38 10.66
C PHE A 153 0.98 9.12 10.32
N ASN A 154 2.26 9.08 10.72
CA ASN A 154 3.22 8.01 10.41
C ASN A 154 3.38 7.74 8.91
N SER A 155 3.02 8.70 8.06
CA SER A 155 2.95 8.49 6.63
C SER A 155 4.12 9.12 5.89
N TYR A 156 4.77 8.29 5.09
CA TYR A 156 5.87 8.67 4.23
C TYR A 156 5.96 7.69 3.06
N SER A 157 6.64 8.09 1.98
CA SER A 157 6.83 7.26 0.79
C SER A 157 8.16 7.55 0.13
N TRP A 158 8.94 6.49 -0.11
CA TRP A 158 10.14 6.58 -0.92
C TRP A 158 9.79 6.69 -2.40
N ASP A 159 10.61 7.42 -3.15
CA ASP A 159 10.65 7.32 -4.60
C ASP A 159 11.29 5.99 -5.01
N ASN A 160 11.10 5.57 -6.26
CA ASN A 160 11.64 4.28 -6.74
C ASN A 160 13.19 4.22 -6.77
N THR A 161 13.88 5.35 -6.56
CA THR A 161 15.35 5.41 -6.54
C THR A 161 15.91 5.26 -5.12
N GLY A 162 15.10 5.50 -4.08
CA GLY A 162 15.53 5.54 -2.68
C GLY A 162 16.28 6.83 -2.31
N LYS A 163 16.27 7.84 -3.19
CA LYS A 163 16.98 9.11 -2.99
C LYS A 163 16.06 10.22 -2.51
N LYS A 164 14.76 10.09 -2.76
CA LYS A 164 13.76 11.10 -2.38
C LYS A 164 12.65 10.48 -1.56
N LEU A 165 12.16 11.27 -0.63
CA LEU A 165 11.15 10.85 0.32
C LEU A 165 10.03 11.88 0.36
N LEU A 166 8.79 11.43 0.24
CA LEU A 166 7.61 12.21 0.59
C LEU A 166 7.27 12.00 2.05
N TYR A 167 6.87 13.08 2.71
CA TYR A 167 6.32 13.00 4.06
C TYR A 167 5.41 14.20 4.36
N GLY A 168 4.52 14.03 5.35
CA GLY A 168 3.65 15.08 5.87
C GLY A 168 4.13 15.64 7.21
N ASP A 169 3.89 16.92 7.48
CA ASP A 169 4.00 17.53 8.81
C ASP A 169 2.63 17.69 9.51
N TYR A 170 2.65 18.11 10.77
CA TYR A 170 1.43 18.31 11.57
C TYR A 170 0.59 19.52 11.13
N ASP A 171 1.15 20.39 10.29
CA ASP A 171 0.46 21.54 9.70
C ASP A 171 -0.13 21.19 8.31
N GLU A 172 -0.31 19.89 8.03
CA GLU A 172 -0.88 19.33 6.80
C GLU A 172 -0.14 19.81 5.53
N ASN A 173 1.18 19.87 5.59
CA ASN A 173 2.03 20.15 4.45
C ASN A 173 2.80 18.90 4.03
N ILE A 174 2.88 18.69 2.72
CA ILE A 174 3.64 17.59 2.13
C ILE A 174 4.93 18.14 1.54
N TYR A 175 6.03 17.47 1.88
CA TYR A 175 7.37 17.83 1.43
C TYR A 175 7.99 16.70 0.64
N ILE A 176 8.91 17.07 -0.26
CA ILE A 176 9.96 16.19 -0.73
C ILE A 176 11.20 16.49 0.10
N TYR A 177 11.84 15.43 0.62
CA TYR A 177 13.18 15.46 1.18
C TYR A 177 14.13 14.74 0.24
N ASP A 178 15.23 15.39 -0.13
CA ASP A 178 16.28 14.82 -0.98
C ASP A 178 17.46 14.36 -0.10
N MET A 179 17.75 13.05 -0.13
CA MET A 179 18.73 12.43 0.76
C MET A 179 20.18 12.82 0.44
N GLU A 180 20.47 13.21 -0.80
CA GLU A 180 21.84 13.54 -1.23
C GLU A 180 22.20 14.98 -0.85
N SER A 181 21.27 15.91 -1.08
CA SER A 181 21.45 17.34 -0.79
C SER A 181 21.04 17.74 0.62
N ASN A 182 20.26 16.91 1.33
CA ASN A 182 19.57 17.24 2.58
C ASN A 182 18.60 18.44 2.43
N GLU A 183 18.08 18.67 1.24
CA GLU A 183 17.12 19.72 0.98
C GLU A 183 15.68 19.25 1.19
N LYS A 184 14.89 20.09 1.88
CA LYS A 184 13.46 19.92 2.10
C LYS A 184 12.70 20.96 1.29
N ARG A 185 11.70 20.52 0.51
CA ARG A 185 10.83 21.43 -0.27
C ARG A 185 9.36 21.08 -0.10
N LYS A 186 8.54 22.06 0.32
CA LYS A 186 7.08 21.92 0.35
C LYS A 186 6.56 21.85 -1.09
N ILE A 187 5.70 20.87 -1.38
CA ILE A 187 5.14 20.69 -2.72
C ILE A 187 3.61 20.73 -2.76
N LEU A 188 2.94 20.32 -1.68
CA LEU A 188 1.49 20.17 -1.62
C LEU A 188 0.99 20.49 -0.20
N THR A 189 -0.32 20.67 -0.07
CA THR A 189 -1.02 20.85 1.21
C THR A 189 -2.09 19.76 1.30
N GLY A 190 -2.01 18.95 2.36
CA GLY A 190 -2.69 17.69 2.57
C GLY A 190 -1.85 16.72 3.41
N ILE A 191 -2.28 15.45 3.49
CA ILE A 191 -1.67 14.41 4.32
C ILE A 191 -1.49 13.09 3.57
N CYS A 192 -0.76 12.18 4.21
CA CYS A 192 -0.54 10.79 3.79
C CYS A 192 0.01 10.57 2.36
N PRO A 193 1.08 11.25 1.93
CA PRO A 193 1.53 11.21 0.54
C PRO A 193 2.14 9.85 0.13
N VAL A 194 1.83 9.40 -1.09
CA VAL A 194 2.34 8.16 -1.68
C VAL A 194 2.86 8.43 -3.09
N TYR A 195 4.09 8.02 -3.38
CA TYR A 195 4.65 8.06 -4.74
C TYR A 195 4.02 6.95 -5.61
N SER A 196 3.89 7.22 -6.90
CA SER A 196 3.66 6.18 -7.90
C SER A 196 4.95 5.45 -8.27
N ASN A 197 4.85 4.26 -8.86
CA ASN A 197 6.01 3.44 -9.19
C ASN A 197 6.94 4.10 -10.23
N SER A 198 6.40 4.95 -11.09
CA SER A 198 7.15 5.78 -12.05
C SER A 198 7.70 7.10 -11.48
N ASN A 199 7.37 7.45 -10.23
CA ASN A 199 7.56 8.77 -9.63
C ASN A 199 6.85 9.95 -10.34
N GLU A 200 6.07 9.69 -11.40
CA GLU A 200 5.38 10.75 -12.14
C GLU A 200 4.17 11.31 -11.38
N TYR A 201 3.60 10.52 -10.46
CA TYR A 201 2.41 10.86 -9.71
C TYR A 201 2.62 10.78 -8.20
N ILE A 202 1.85 11.58 -7.49
CA ILE A 202 1.73 11.56 -6.04
C ILE A 202 0.24 11.45 -5.70
N ALA A 203 -0.15 10.41 -4.98
CA ALA A 203 -1.46 10.33 -4.35
C ALA A 203 -1.38 10.90 -2.93
N TYR A 204 -2.38 11.68 -2.52
CA TYR A 204 -2.45 12.27 -1.19
C TYR A 204 -3.89 12.59 -0.79
N ILE A 205 -4.17 12.76 0.51
CA ILE A 205 -5.47 13.25 1.00
C ILE A 205 -5.40 14.77 1.08
N GLY A 206 -6.24 15.46 0.31
CA GLY A 206 -6.33 16.93 0.38
C GLY A 206 -7.07 17.41 1.64
N ILE A 207 -6.95 18.70 1.96
CA ILE A 207 -7.63 19.37 3.09
C ILE A 207 -9.16 19.18 3.07
N ASP A 208 -9.74 18.94 1.88
CA ASP A 208 -11.16 18.64 1.73
C ASP A 208 -11.50 17.15 1.92
N GLN A 209 -10.59 16.37 2.52
CA GLN A 209 -10.75 14.93 2.80
C GLN A 209 -11.06 14.11 1.53
N ARG A 210 -10.41 14.48 0.42
CA ARG A 210 -10.52 13.73 -0.84
C ARG A 210 -9.16 13.20 -1.25
N LEU A 211 -9.16 11.95 -1.69
CA LEU A 211 -8.01 11.37 -2.37
C LEU A 211 -7.77 12.14 -3.68
N THR A 212 -6.55 12.67 -3.82
CA THR A 212 -6.11 13.46 -4.96
C THR A 212 -4.86 12.85 -5.55
N VAL A 213 -4.84 12.66 -6.87
CA VAL A 213 -3.61 12.32 -7.59
C VAL A 213 -3.06 13.56 -8.28
N TYR A 214 -1.78 13.84 -8.08
CA TYR A 214 -1.05 14.98 -8.62
C TYR A 214 0.06 14.49 -9.55
N ASN A 215 0.11 14.99 -10.78
CA ASN A 215 1.23 14.73 -11.68
C ASN A 215 2.36 15.73 -11.41
N VAL A 216 3.54 15.21 -11.06
CA VAL A 216 4.69 16.00 -10.59
C VAL A 216 5.23 16.93 -11.68
N ASN A 217 5.19 16.49 -12.94
CA ASN A 217 5.78 17.21 -14.07
C ASN A 217 4.86 18.31 -14.64
N THR A 218 3.55 18.07 -14.64
CA THR A 218 2.57 18.96 -15.29
C THR A 218 1.77 19.81 -14.30
N GLY A 219 1.82 19.47 -13.01
CA GLY A 219 1.00 20.11 -11.98
C GLY A 219 -0.48 19.72 -12.00
N LYS A 220 -0.90 18.85 -12.93
CA LYS A 220 -2.29 18.43 -13.08
C LYS A 220 -2.75 17.63 -11.85
N LYS A 221 -3.97 17.93 -11.37
CA LYS A 221 -4.62 17.24 -10.26
C LYS A 221 -5.89 16.53 -10.70
N TRP A 222 -6.09 15.32 -10.22
CA TRP A 222 -7.34 14.59 -10.30
C TRP A 222 -7.89 14.40 -8.89
N ARG A 223 -8.92 15.17 -8.54
CA ARG A 223 -9.65 15.05 -7.28
C ARG A 223 -10.68 13.94 -7.44
N THR A 224 -10.59 12.88 -6.63
CA THR A 224 -11.31 11.63 -6.90
C THR A 224 -12.52 11.44 -6.00
N VAL A 225 -12.41 10.61 -4.97
CA VAL A 225 -13.46 10.23 -4.02
C VAL A 225 -13.20 10.84 -2.65
N PRO A 226 -14.25 11.13 -1.86
CA PRO A 226 -14.07 11.39 -0.43
C PRO A 226 -13.51 10.13 0.24
N VAL A 227 -12.64 10.36 1.22
CA VAL A 227 -12.01 9.32 2.04
C VAL A 227 -12.01 9.80 3.48
N ASP A 228 -11.98 8.85 4.41
CA ASP A 228 -11.80 9.10 5.83
C ASP A 228 -10.33 8.96 6.23
N ASP A 229 -10.03 9.28 7.49
CA ASP A 229 -8.67 9.23 8.03
C ASP A 229 -8.12 7.79 8.12
N SER A 230 -8.99 6.78 8.02
CA SER A 230 -8.63 5.36 8.03
C SER A 230 -8.17 4.84 6.66
N ALA A 231 -8.38 5.63 5.59
CA ALA A 231 -8.15 5.17 4.24
C ALA A 231 -6.67 4.85 3.98
N ARG A 232 -6.44 3.66 3.40
CA ARG A 232 -5.12 3.24 2.90
C ARG A 232 -5.16 3.13 1.39
N TYR A 233 -4.09 3.54 0.72
CA TYR A 233 -4.03 3.48 -0.73
C TYR A 233 -2.61 3.39 -1.28
N ILE A 234 -2.49 2.71 -2.42
CA ILE A 234 -1.25 2.53 -3.17
C ILE A 234 -1.55 2.50 -4.67
N PHE A 235 -0.56 2.83 -5.50
CA PHE A 235 -0.69 2.70 -6.95
C PHE A 235 -0.64 1.23 -7.38
N SER A 236 -1.33 0.91 -8.48
CA SER A 236 -1.10 -0.35 -9.19
C SER A 236 0.32 -0.39 -9.79
N PRO A 237 0.88 -1.58 -10.09
CA PRO A 237 2.24 -1.69 -10.65
C PRO A 237 2.48 -0.86 -11.91
N ASP A 238 1.42 -0.59 -12.67
CA ASP A 238 1.45 0.15 -13.93
C ASP A 238 0.98 1.63 -13.80
N ASP A 239 0.79 2.12 -12.58
CA ASP A 239 0.33 3.47 -12.22
C ASP A 239 -1.01 3.90 -12.85
N LYS A 240 -1.77 2.97 -13.43
CA LYS A 240 -3.07 3.26 -14.04
C LYS A 240 -4.18 3.42 -13.02
N TYR A 241 -4.06 2.73 -11.88
CA TYR A 241 -5.09 2.67 -10.86
C TYR A 241 -4.53 2.92 -9.47
N ILE A 242 -5.43 3.20 -8.53
CA ILE A 242 -5.18 3.17 -7.09
C ILE A 242 -5.93 1.97 -6.50
N LEU A 243 -5.24 1.13 -5.73
CA LEU A 243 -5.88 0.26 -4.75
C LEU A 243 -6.24 1.12 -3.55
N LEU A 244 -7.52 1.19 -3.22
CA LEU A 244 -8.07 2.01 -2.14
C LEU A 244 -8.82 1.12 -1.15
N GLY A 245 -8.35 1.08 0.09
CA GLY A 245 -9.09 0.53 1.21
C GLY A 245 -9.78 1.61 2.02
N THR A 246 -11.05 1.39 2.35
CA THR A 246 -11.86 2.28 3.20
C THR A 246 -12.48 1.50 4.33
N GLU A 247 -12.66 2.12 5.48
CA GLU A 247 -13.36 1.54 6.63
C GLU A 247 -14.80 2.03 6.73
N TYR A 248 -15.66 1.24 7.37
CA TYR A 248 -16.94 1.67 7.89
C TYR A 248 -17.27 0.85 9.13
N ALA A 249 -18.00 1.45 10.08
CA ALA A 249 -18.49 0.75 11.26
C ALA A 249 -19.89 0.20 11.00
N ASP A 250 -20.17 -1.03 11.45
CA ASP A 250 -21.51 -1.59 11.43
C ASP A 250 -22.40 -1.05 12.56
N LEU A 251 -23.63 -1.56 12.67
CA LEU A 251 -24.60 -1.15 13.70
C LEU A 251 -24.11 -1.39 15.14
N MET A 252 -23.15 -2.28 15.33
CA MET A 252 -22.55 -2.62 16.62
C MET A 252 -21.20 -1.91 16.82
N SER A 253 -20.85 -0.98 15.94
CA SER A 253 -19.58 -0.25 15.92
C SER A 253 -18.35 -1.14 15.70
N PHE A 254 -18.53 -2.34 15.11
CA PHE A 254 -17.39 -3.13 14.66
C PHE A 254 -16.87 -2.58 13.32
N PRO A 255 -15.55 -2.42 13.15
CA PRO A 255 -14.98 -1.95 11.90
C PRO A 255 -15.05 -3.03 10.83
N HIS A 256 -15.29 -2.60 9.60
CA HIS A 256 -15.24 -3.40 8.37
C HIS A 256 -14.50 -2.62 7.31
N TYR A 257 -13.70 -3.30 6.50
CA TYR A 257 -13.02 -2.67 5.38
C TYR A 257 -13.60 -3.11 4.05
N THR A 258 -13.43 -2.26 3.04
CA THR A 258 -13.67 -2.61 1.64
C THR A 258 -12.51 -2.12 0.79
N LEU A 259 -11.99 -3.02 -0.06
CA LEU A 259 -10.99 -2.68 -1.06
C LEU A 259 -11.65 -2.40 -2.41
N TYR A 260 -11.18 -1.33 -3.05
CA TYR A 260 -11.58 -0.88 -4.38
C TYR A 260 -10.36 -0.72 -5.28
N ILE A 261 -10.56 -0.90 -6.58
CA ILE A 261 -9.70 -0.31 -7.60
C ILE A 261 -10.33 0.98 -8.08
N LEU A 262 -9.57 2.05 -8.10
CA LEU A 262 -9.97 3.37 -8.54
C LEU A 262 -9.15 3.78 -9.76
N ASP A 263 -9.84 4.06 -10.87
CA ASP A 263 -9.28 4.86 -11.96
C ASP A 263 -9.36 6.32 -11.52
N TYR A 264 -8.24 6.86 -11.06
CA TYR A 264 -8.17 8.22 -10.55
C TYR A 264 -8.38 9.28 -11.64
N LYS A 265 -8.17 8.94 -12.92
CA LYS A 265 -8.34 9.90 -14.03
C LYS A 265 -9.82 10.08 -14.37
N THR A 266 -10.62 9.01 -14.25
CA THR A 266 -12.06 9.06 -14.54
C THR A 266 -12.95 9.12 -13.29
N GLY A 267 -12.40 8.86 -12.11
CA GLY A 267 -13.12 8.79 -10.83
C GLY A 267 -13.94 7.51 -10.66
N LYS A 268 -13.87 6.57 -11.61
CA LYS A 268 -14.60 5.30 -11.53
C LYS A 268 -13.91 4.35 -10.57
N LYS A 269 -14.69 3.71 -9.70
CA LYS A 269 -14.20 2.67 -8.80
C LYS A 269 -14.91 1.34 -8.97
N LYS A 270 -14.20 0.26 -8.68
CA LYS A 270 -14.71 -1.11 -8.66
C LYS A 270 -14.35 -1.78 -7.35
N ARG A 271 -15.36 -2.30 -6.65
CA ARG A 271 -15.14 -3.10 -5.43
C ARG A 271 -14.41 -4.40 -5.79
N LEU A 272 -13.35 -4.71 -5.04
CA LEU A 272 -12.66 -5.99 -5.10
C LEU A 272 -13.29 -6.97 -4.11
N PHE A 273 -13.18 -6.70 -2.83
CA PHE A 273 -13.77 -7.48 -1.74
C PHE A 273 -13.78 -6.63 -0.47
N GLY A 274 -14.28 -7.16 0.63
CA GLY A 274 -14.19 -6.55 1.96
C GLY A 274 -14.23 -7.63 3.03
N GLY A 275 -13.94 -7.23 4.26
CA GLY A 275 -13.92 -8.13 5.41
C GLY A 275 -14.13 -7.36 6.70
N GLU A 276 -14.20 -8.10 7.81
CA GLU A 276 -14.23 -7.54 9.16
C GLU A 276 -12.84 -7.00 9.53
N GLY A 277 -12.81 -6.00 10.41
CA GLY A 277 -11.58 -5.35 10.87
C GLY A 277 -11.26 -4.04 10.15
N ASN A 278 -10.13 -3.45 10.55
CA ASN A 278 -9.62 -2.22 9.94
C ASN A 278 -9.05 -2.51 8.54
N VAL A 279 -8.79 -1.45 7.77
CA VAL A 279 -8.11 -1.61 6.47
C VAL A 279 -6.74 -2.26 6.68
N PRO A 280 -6.46 -3.43 6.07
CA PRO A 280 -5.20 -4.14 6.28
C PRO A 280 -4.03 -3.38 5.65
N SER A 281 -2.81 -3.77 6.03
CA SER A 281 -1.63 -3.35 5.28
C SER A 281 -1.61 -4.02 3.91
N LEU A 282 -1.21 -3.28 2.89
CA LEU A 282 -1.31 -3.68 1.49
C LEU A 282 -0.02 -3.32 0.76
N ASP A 283 0.43 -4.21 -0.10
CA ASP A 283 1.41 -3.86 -1.12
C ASP A 283 1.07 -4.53 -2.45
N TRP A 284 1.30 -3.78 -3.53
CA TRP A 284 0.99 -4.12 -4.91
C TRP A 284 2.10 -3.64 -5.84
N LYS A 285 3.33 -3.61 -5.33
CA LYS A 285 4.55 -3.56 -6.14
C LYS A 285 4.51 -4.66 -7.20
#